data_AF-A0A7U9SUI6-F1
#
_entry.id   AF-A0A7U9SUI6-F1
#
_cell.length_a   1.000
_cell.length_b   1.000
_cell.length_c   1.000
_cell.angle_alpha   90.00
_cell.angle_beta   90.00
_cell.angle_gamma   90.00
#
_symmetry.space_group_name_H-M   'P 1'
#
loop_
_entity.id
_entity.type
_entity.pdbx_description
1 polymer ?
#
loop_
_entity_poly.entity_id
_entity_poly.type
_entity_poly.pdbx_seq_one_letter_code
_entity_poly.pdbx_strand_id
1 'polypeptide(L)' 'MEFKGEYLGIREMRKHVAWYTKGLEGAARLRDAINRVESYQELKDLLDRRITV' A
#
# COMPACT_ATOMS: atom_id res chain seq x y z
N MET A 1 12.07 -13.96 -16.55
CA MET A 1 11.93 -13.13 -15.33
C MET A 1 10.93 -13.83 -14.45
N GLU A 2 11.40 -14.65 -13.51
CA GLU A 2 10.55 -15.19 -12.47
C GLU A 2 10.27 -14.04 -11.49
N PHE A 3 9.20 -13.30 -11.75
CA PHE A 3 8.66 -12.38 -10.77
C PHE A 3 8.36 -13.23 -9.54
N LYS A 4 9.14 -13.07 -8.47
CA LYS A 4 8.81 -13.58 -7.14
C LYS A 4 7.32 -13.32 -6.96
N GLY A 5 6.51 -14.39 -6.96
CA GLY A 5 5.08 -14.31 -7.28
C GLY A 5 4.41 -13.10 -6.66
N GLU A 6 3.54 -12.42 -7.40
CA GLU A 6 2.96 -11.09 -7.09
C GLU A 6 2.62 -10.87 -5.60
N TYR A 7 2.20 -11.94 -4.93
CA TYR A 7 1.99 -12.04 -3.49
C TYR A 7 3.16 -11.56 -2.60
N LEU A 8 4.41 -11.96 -2.91
CA LEU A 8 5.58 -11.55 -2.14
C LEU A 8 5.94 -10.09 -2.42
N GLY A 9 5.84 -9.66 -3.68
CA GLY A 9 6.10 -8.28 -4.09
C GLY A 9 5.14 -7.29 -3.42
N ILE A 10 3.86 -7.63 -3.32
CA ILE A 10 2.86 -6.80 -2.62
C ILE A 10 3.18 -6.68 -1.15
N ARG A 11 3.55 -7.77 -0.47
CA ARG A 11 3.89 -7.74 0.96
C ARG A 11 5.10 -6.85 1.25
N GLU A 12 6.14 -6.92 0.42
CA GLU A 12 7.27 -5.99 0.54
C GLU A 12 6.83 -4.55 0.29
N MET A 13 5.99 -4.31 -0.72
CA MET A 13 5.48 -2.98 -1.02
C MET A 13 4.63 -2.37 0.09
N ARG A 14 3.80 -3.15 0.80
CA ARG A 14 2.99 -2.65 1.94
C ARG A 14 3.87 -1.92 2.97
N LYS A 15 5.05 -2.48 3.26
CA LYS A 15 6.01 -1.90 4.20
C LYS A 15 6.58 -0.58 3.71
N HIS A 16 6.99 -0.51 2.45
CA HIS A 16 7.50 0.72 1.84
C HIS A 16 6.46 1.83 1.86
N VAL A 17 5.22 1.55 1.42
CA VAL A 17 4.15 2.55 1.40
C VAL A 17 3.79 3.02 2.81
N ALA A 18 3.71 2.11 3.78
CA ALA A 18 3.43 2.47 5.18
C ALA A 18 4.48 3.40 5.81
N TRP A 19 5.72 3.39 5.30
CA TRP A 19 6.77 4.33 5.69
C TRP A 19 6.57 5.71 5.07
N TYR A 20 6.26 5.77 3.78
CA TYR A 20 6.01 7.04 3.08
C TYR A 20 4.78 7.77 3.61
N THR A 21 3.76 7.05 4.08
CA THR A 21 2.56 7.66 4.65
C THR A 21 2.72 8.08 6.11
N LYS A 22 3.94 8.01 6.68
CA LYS A 22 4.21 8.43 8.06
C LYS A 22 4.19 9.94 8.20
N GLY A 23 3.23 10.44 8.98
CA GLY A 23 3.06 11.88 9.25
C GLY A 23 1.82 12.48 8.57
N LEU A 24 1.14 11.74 7.70
CA LEU A 24 -0.14 12.17 7.14
C LEU A 24 -1.25 12.12 8.19
N GLU A 25 -2.17 13.08 8.13
CA GLU A 25 -3.39 13.05 8.94
C GLU A 25 -4.19 11.78 8.61
N GLY A 26 -4.58 11.01 9.63
CA GLY A 26 -5.25 9.72 9.42
C GLY A 26 -4.33 8.57 8.96
N ALA A 27 -3.00 8.72 9.02
CA ALA A 27 -2.05 7.69 8.61
C ALA A 27 -2.21 6.33 9.31
N ALA A 28 -2.79 6.29 10.51
CA ALA A 28 -3.10 5.02 11.19
C ALA A 28 -4.15 4.20 10.41
N ARG A 29 -5.23 4.84 9.97
CA ARG A 29 -6.29 4.20 9.16
C ARG A 29 -5.78 3.82 7.77
N LEU A 30 -4.97 4.69 7.17
CA LEU A 30 -4.36 4.40 5.87
C LEU A 30 -3.43 3.18 5.95
N ARG A 31 -2.62 3.04 7.00
CA ARG A 31 -1.77 1.86 7.20
C ARG A 31 -2.56 0.57 7.43
N ASP A 32 -3.65 0.62 8.19
CA ASP A 32 -4.49 -0.57 8.36
C ASP A 32 -5.06 -1.05 7.02
N ALA A 33 -5.47 -0.10 6.16
CA ALA A 33 -5.93 -0.41 4.82
C ALA A 33 -4.81 -0.93 3.90
N ILE A 34 -3.62 -0.32 3.92
CA ILE A 34 -2.44 -0.80 3.18
C ILE A 34 -2.07 -2.22 3.61
N ASN A 35 -2.18 -2.55 4.90
CA ASN A 35 -1.83 -3.90 5.38
C ASN A 35 -2.76 -5.00 4.84
N ARG A 36 -3.95 -4.64 4.33
CA ARG A 36 -4.95 -5.58 3.80
C ARG A 36 -4.89 -5.77 2.28
N VAL A 37 -4.20 -4.90 1.52
CA VAL A 37 -4.22 -4.96 0.04
C VAL A 37 -3.44 -6.16 -0.51
N GLU A 38 -4.06 -6.98 -1.34
CA GLU A 38 -3.46 -8.23 -1.85
C GLU A 38 -2.88 -8.09 -3.26
N SER A 39 -3.17 -6.98 -3.95
CA SER A 39 -2.68 -6.71 -5.30
C SER A 39 -2.14 -5.29 -5.46
N TYR A 40 -1.35 -5.09 -6.52
CA TYR A 40 -0.86 -3.77 -6.90
C TYR A 40 -2.02 -2.81 -7.24
N GLN A 41 -3.04 -3.32 -7.94
CA GLN A 41 -4.20 -2.53 -8.34
C GLN A 41 -4.96 -2.00 -7.12
N GLU A 42 -5.23 -2.85 -6.12
CA GLU A 42 -5.87 -2.42 -4.87
C GLU A 42 -5.05 -1.36 -4.14
N LEU A 43 -3.72 -1.51 -4.09
CA LEU A 43 -2.84 -0.52 -3.49
C LEU A 43 -2.91 0.81 -4.23
N LYS A 44 -2.90 0.79 -5.56
CA LYS A 44 -3.01 2.00 -6.40
C LYS A 44 -4.34 2.70 -6.17
N ASP A 45 -5.45 1.96 -6.21
CA ASP A 45 -6.79 2.52 -6.02
C ASP A 45 -6.98 3.08 -4.59
N LEU A 46 -6.40 2.42 -3.59
CA LEU A 46 -6.40 2.89 -2.21
C LEU A 46 -5.70 4.25 -2.09
N LEU A 47 -4.51 4.38 -2.68
CA LEU A 47 -3.72 5.60 -2.61
C LEU A 47 -4.38 6.75 -3.38
N ASP A 48 -4.93 6.46 -4.56
CA ASP A 48 -5.64 7.46 -5.37
C ASP A 48 -6.84 8.05 -4.61
N ARG A 49 -7.64 7.21 -3.95
CA ARG A 49 -8.78 7.68 -3.13
C ARG A 49 -8.41 8.46 -1.87
N ARG A 50 -7.16 8.34 -1.39
CA ARG A 50 -6.73 8.83 -0.07
C ARG A 50 -5.74 9.99 -0.13
N ILE A 51 -5.03 10.14 -1.24
CA ILE A 51 -3.94 11.13 -1.41
C ILE A 51 -4.27 12.12 -2.53
N THR A 52 -5.08 11.74 -3.52
CA THR A 52 -5.49 12.67 -4.58
C THR A 52 -6.59 13.61 -4.06
N VAL A 53 -6.30 14.91 -4.14
CA VAL A 53 -7.23 16.04 -3.91
C VAL A 53 -8.07 16.32 -5.15
#